data_AF-A0A938BI15-F1
#
_entry.id   AF-A0A938BI15-F1
#
_cell.length_a   1.000
_cell.length_b   1.000
_cell.length_c   1.000
_cell.angle_alpha   90.00
_cell.angle_beta   90.00
_cell.angle_gamma   90.00
#
_symmetry.space_group_name_H-M   'P 1'
#
loop_
_entity.id
_entity.type
_entity.pdbx_description
1 polymer ?
#
loop_
_entity_poly.entity_id
_entity_poly.type
_entity_poly.pdbx_seq_one_letter_code
_entity_poly.pdbx_strand_id
1 'polypeptide(L)'
;MRSLSYLLSLSSVIVVFGLLTAGCGQPAPPPETPAAVEQPPAPATPQEKLTDVKKQLEEVKVALTNVGKYACCVEPGCDWCALEEGECKCRDNIEVDKEVCAGCGLGWHDGKGSVEGVNAKKVKWSISHSHENANEHKH
;
A
#
# COMPACT_ATOMS: atom_id res chain seq x y z
N MET A 1 26.41 -23.95 2.89
CA MET A 1 26.19 -25.40 2.80
C MET A 1 25.34 -25.82 4.00
N ARG A 2 24.01 -25.90 3.83
CA ARG A 2 23.08 -26.46 4.82
C ARG A 2 22.27 -27.54 4.12
N SER A 3 22.15 -28.65 4.82
CA SER A 3 21.78 -29.97 4.34
C SER A 3 20.40 -30.11 3.71
N LEU A 4 20.38 -31.05 2.78
CA LEU A 4 19.28 -31.83 2.23
C LEU A 4 18.25 -32.37 3.24
N SER A 5 17.10 -32.73 2.65
CA SER A 5 16.22 -33.88 2.96
C SER A 5 14.97 -33.60 3.78
N TYR A 6 13.81 -33.73 3.14
CA TYR A 6 12.63 -34.54 3.53
C TYR A 6 11.61 -34.43 2.37
N LEU A 7 11.67 -35.30 1.36
CA LEU A 7 11.00 -36.61 1.26
C LEU A 7 9.50 -36.61 1.59
N LEU A 8 8.73 -36.96 0.54
CA LEU A 8 7.63 -37.94 0.54
C LEU A 8 6.39 -37.54 1.34
N SER A 9 5.23 -37.36 0.70
CA SER A 9 4.39 -38.43 0.14
C SER A 9 3.07 -38.36 0.89
N LEU A 10 1.95 -38.33 0.18
CA LEU A 10 0.82 -39.24 0.39
C LEU A 10 -0.33 -38.82 -0.51
N SER A 11 -0.40 -39.55 -1.62
CA SER A 11 -1.60 -39.82 -2.38
C SER A 11 -2.71 -40.31 -1.44
N SER A 12 -3.94 -39.85 -1.63
CA SER A 12 -5.13 -40.59 -1.18
C SER A 12 -6.31 -40.27 -2.09
N VAL A 13 -6.51 -41.16 -3.07
CA VAL A 13 -7.66 -42.10 -3.16
C VAL A 13 -8.93 -41.42 -3.64
N ILE A 14 -9.12 -41.46 -4.96
CA ILE A 14 -10.39 -41.22 -5.63
C ILE A 14 -11.27 -42.45 -5.34
N VAL A 15 -12.28 -42.26 -4.48
CA VAL A 15 -13.33 -43.27 -4.24
C VAL A 15 -14.47 -42.99 -5.22
N VAL A 16 -14.51 -43.72 -6.33
CA VAL A 16 -15.67 -43.75 -7.23
C VAL A 16 -16.67 -44.74 -6.65
N PHE A 17 -17.66 -44.24 -5.92
CA PHE A 17 -18.82 -45.02 -5.50
C PHE A 17 -19.98 -44.75 -6.46
N GLY A 18 -20.24 -45.72 -7.34
CA GLY A 18 -21.48 -45.81 -8.10
C GLY A 18 -22.58 -46.38 -7.22
N LEU A 19 -23.74 -45.72 -7.19
CA LEU A 19 -24.99 -46.23 -6.64
C LEU A 19 -26.15 -45.74 -7.53
N LEU A 20 -26.62 -46.65 -8.39
CA LEU A 20 -27.93 -46.59 -9.03
C LEU A 20 -28.99 -46.87 -7.95
N THR A 21 -29.79 -45.86 -7.62
CA THR A 21 -31.02 -46.03 -6.85
C THR A 21 -32.22 -45.60 -7.69
N ALA A 22 -33.23 -46.47 -7.68
CA ALA A 22 -34.50 -46.33 -8.36
C ALA A 22 -35.30 -45.13 -7.85
N GLY A 23 -36.03 -44.50 -8.77
CA GLY A 23 -36.83 -43.30 -8.53
C GLY A 23 -38.00 -43.52 -7.56
N CYS A 24 -38.07 -42.63 -6.58
CA CYS A 24 -39.30 -42.26 -5.89
C CYS A 24 -39.62 -40.82 -6.28
N GLY A 25 -40.89 -40.57 -6.64
CA GLY A 25 -41.36 -39.31 -7.22
C GLY A 25 -40.92 -38.08 -6.45
N GLN A 26 -40.31 -37.13 -7.17
CA GLN A 26 -40.04 -35.81 -6.64
C GLN A 26 -41.35 -35.02 -6.56
N PRO A 27 -41.74 -34.51 -5.38
CA PRO A 27 -42.76 -33.47 -5.31
C PRO A 27 -42.31 -32.28 -6.16
N ALA A 28 -43.25 -31.66 -6.89
CA ALA A 28 -42.96 -30.51 -7.73
C ALA A 28 -42.19 -29.44 -6.93
N PRO A 29 -41.10 -28.88 -7.48
CA PRO A 29 -40.37 -27.83 -6.79
C PRO A 29 -41.33 -26.66 -6.50
N PRO A 30 -41.21 -26.01 -5.32
CA PRO A 30 -41.97 -24.81 -5.04
C PRO A 30 -41.70 -23.77 -6.15
N PRO A 31 -42.67 -22.89 -6.46
CA PRO A 31 -42.49 -21.86 -7.48
C PRO A 31 -41.21 -21.10 -7.15
N GLU A 32 -40.25 -21.16 -8.08
CA GLU A 32 -38.97 -20.49 -7.98
C GLU A 32 -39.26 -19.01 -7.80
N THR A 33 -39.01 -18.48 -6.60
CA THR A 33 -38.94 -17.04 -6.38
C THR A 33 -37.96 -16.51 -7.41
N PRO A 34 -38.34 -15.55 -8.28
CA PRO A 34 -37.41 -15.01 -9.25
C PRO A 34 -36.16 -14.57 -8.51
N ALA A 35 -35.04 -15.21 -8.83
CA ALA A 35 -33.75 -14.88 -8.25
C ALA A 35 -33.59 -13.37 -8.37
N ALA A 36 -33.44 -12.70 -7.23
CA ALA A 36 -33.12 -11.29 -7.21
C ALA A 36 -31.86 -11.13 -8.05
N VAL A 37 -31.98 -10.45 -9.20
CA VAL A 37 -30.86 -10.14 -10.05
C VAL A 37 -29.97 -9.22 -9.24
N GLU A 38 -28.90 -9.77 -8.67
CA GLU A 38 -27.92 -9.00 -7.91
C GLU A 38 -27.28 -8.01 -8.89
N GLN A 39 -27.72 -6.75 -8.83
CA GLN A 39 -27.16 -5.71 -9.68
C GLN A 39 -25.69 -5.48 -9.26
N PRO A 40 -24.77 -5.31 -10.22
CA PRO A 40 -23.39 -4.97 -9.90
C PRO A 40 -23.34 -3.70 -9.04
N PRO A 41 -22.42 -3.62 -8.07
CA PRO A 41 -22.27 -2.41 -7.27
C PRO A 41 -21.98 -1.23 -8.18
N ALA A 42 -22.57 -0.08 -7.85
CA ALA A 42 -22.29 1.17 -8.54
C ALA A 42 -20.77 1.46 -8.51
N PRO A 43 -20.22 2.08 -9.57
CA PRO A 43 -18.81 2.44 -9.59
C PRO A 43 -18.49 3.45 -8.48
N ALA A 44 -17.34 3.26 -7.83
CA ALA A 44 -16.86 4.16 -6.78
C ALA A 44 -16.68 5.60 -7.30
N THR A 45 -17.09 6.57 -6.48
CA THR A 45 -16.86 7.99 -6.68
C THR A 45 -15.36 8.34 -6.61
N PRO A 46 -14.93 9.48 -7.19
CA PRO A 46 -13.56 9.94 -7.06
C PRO A 46 -13.07 10.07 -5.59
N GLN A 47 -13.93 10.53 -4.68
CA GLN A 47 -13.60 10.67 -3.26
C GLN A 47 -13.39 9.33 -2.56
N GLU A 48 -14.19 8.32 -2.89
CA GLU A 48 -14.01 6.95 -2.38
C GLU A 48 -12.68 6.38 -2.87
N LYS A 49 -12.34 6.59 -4.15
CA LYS A 49 -11.04 6.18 -4.71
C LYS A 49 -9.86 6.85 -4.01
N LEU A 50 -9.94 8.16 -3.74
CA LEU A 50 -8.87 8.87 -3.03
C LEU A 50 -8.73 8.40 -1.57
N THR A 51 -9.84 8.08 -0.92
CA THR A 51 -9.81 7.48 0.43
C THR A 51 -9.10 6.13 0.42
N ASP A 52 -9.40 5.28 -0.57
CA ASP A 52 -8.76 3.98 -0.73
C ASP A 52 -7.25 4.12 -1.01
N VAL A 53 -6.84 5.01 -1.91
CA VAL A 53 -5.42 5.27 -2.20
C VAL A 53 -4.66 5.75 -0.95
N LYS A 54 -5.25 6.65 -0.16
CA LYS A 54 -4.62 7.11 1.09
C LYS A 54 -4.44 5.96 2.08
N LYS A 55 -5.45 5.10 2.21
CA LYS A 55 -5.37 3.92 3.08
C LYS A 55 -4.23 2.98 2.62
N GLN A 56 -4.18 2.66 1.34
CA GLN A 56 -3.12 1.81 0.77
C GLN A 56 -1.73 2.42 0.98
N LEU A 57 -1.61 3.74 0.84
CA LEU A 57 -0.35 4.43 1.06
C LEU A 57 0.12 4.36 2.51
N GLU A 58 -0.78 4.51 3.48
CA GLU A 58 -0.46 4.32 4.89
C GLU A 58 -0.04 2.86 5.20
N GLU A 59 -0.70 1.87 4.60
CA GLU A 59 -0.29 0.46 4.72
C GLU A 59 1.13 0.24 4.18
N VAL A 60 1.48 0.87 3.03
CA VAL A 60 2.84 0.84 2.47
C VAL A 60 3.84 1.52 3.39
N LYS A 61 3.52 2.70 3.95
CA LYS A 61 4.39 3.42 4.90
C LYS A 61 4.67 2.57 6.14
N VAL A 62 3.67 1.90 6.69
CA VAL A 62 3.81 0.95 7.80
C VAL A 62 4.71 -0.21 7.39
N ALA A 63 4.49 -0.82 6.23
CA ALA A 63 5.31 -1.93 5.74
C ALA A 63 6.78 -1.53 5.56
N LEU A 64 7.05 -0.35 4.98
CA LEU A 64 8.40 0.19 4.83
C LEU A 64 9.05 0.51 6.17
N THR A 65 8.28 1.02 7.14
CA THR A 65 8.74 1.28 8.51
C THR A 65 9.17 -0.02 9.19
N ASN A 66 8.37 -1.08 9.07
CA ASN A 66 8.65 -2.39 9.67
C ASN A 66 9.93 -3.03 9.14
N VAL A 67 10.31 -2.74 7.89
CA VAL A 67 11.59 -3.21 7.30
C VAL A 67 12.72 -2.18 7.42
N GLY A 68 12.52 -1.11 8.20
CA GLY A 68 13.53 -0.09 8.47
C GLY A 68 13.85 0.84 7.30
N LYS A 69 13.02 0.84 6.25
CA LYS A 69 13.20 1.70 5.07
C LYS A 69 12.53 3.05 5.19
N TYR A 70 11.60 3.23 6.12
CA TYR A 70 10.85 4.48 6.26
C TYR A 70 10.83 4.93 7.71
N ALA A 71 11.43 6.10 7.97
CA ALA A 71 11.41 6.77 9.26
C ALA A 71 11.35 8.27 9.01
N CYS A 72 10.16 8.82 8.73
CA CYS A 72 10.02 10.22 8.36
C CYS A 72 10.50 11.16 9.48
N CYS A 73 11.22 12.21 9.11
CA CYS A 73 11.75 13.21 10.06
C CYS A 73 10.78 14.38 10.31
N VAL A 74 9.57 14.33 9.75
CA VAL A 74 8.48 15.30 9.95
C VAL A 74 7.17 14.59 10.27
N GLU A 75 6.26 15.27 10.97
CA GLU A 75 4.94 14.75 11.40
C GLU A 75 3.79 15.70 11.00
N PRO A 76 2.75 15.22 10.29
CA PRO A 76 2.58 13.87 9.77
C PRO A 76 3.64 13.51 8.72
N GLY A 77 4.02 12.22 8.68
CA GLY A 77 5.01 11.71 7.73
C GLY A 77 4.61 11.95 6.27
N CYS A 78 5.55 12.46 5.46
CA CYS A 78 5.28 12.81 4.06
C CYS A 78 5.20 11.59 3.13
N ASP A 79 4.42 11.72 2.07
CA ASP A 79 4.11 10.60 1.17
C ASP A 79 5.15 10.37 0.08
N TRP A 80 5.92 11.40 -0.27
CA TRP A 80 6.86 11.39 -1.40
C TRP A 80 7.88 10.24 -1.33
N CYS A 81 8.53 10.04 -0.18
CA CYS A 81 9.54 8.99 -0.04
C CYS A 81 8.94 7.57 -0.18
N ALA A 82 7.70 7.37 0.24
CA ALA A 82 7.04 6.07 0.09
C ALA A 82 6.64 5.81 -1.38
N LEU A 83 6.21 6.86 -2.10
CA LEU A 83 5.77 6.75 -3.49
C LEU A 83 6.93 6.64 -4.49
N GLU A 84 7.96 7.46 -4.34
CA GLU A 84 8.98 7.64 -5.39
C GLU A 84 10.30 6.93 -5.09
N GLU A 85 10.70 6.89 -3.82
CA GLU A 85 12.03 6.40 -3.43
C GLU A 85 11.98 4.96 -2.89
N GLY A 86 10.83 4.54 -2.36
CA GLY A 86 10.69 3.28 -1.62
C GLY A 86 11.50 3.21 -0.31
N GLU A 87 12.10 4.34 0.11
CA GLU A 87 12.83 4.52 1.36
C GLU A 87 12.94 6.01 1.75
N CYS A 88 13.19 6.32 3.02
CA CYS A 88 13.35 7.68 3.52
C CYS A 88 14.78 7.93 4.02
N LYS A 89 15.62 8.58 3.20
CA LYS A 89 16.99 8.98 3.57
C LYS A 89 17.08 10.31 4.33
N CYS A 90 15.99 11.07 4.39
CA CYS A 90 16.01 12.41 4.97
C CYS A 90 16.29 12.40 6.48
N ARG A 91 15.87 11.35 7.19
CA ARG A 91 16.18 11.21 8.61
C ARG A 91 17.66 10.94 8.85
N ASP A 92 18.26 9.99 8.14
CA ASP A 92 19.71 9.76 8.26
C ASP A 92 20.50 11.04 7.95
N ASN A 93 20.08 11.79 6.93
CA ASN A 93 20.71 13.06 6.57
C ASN A 93 20.61 14.09 7.70
N ILE A 94 19.46 14.22 8.36
CA ILE A 94 19.27 15.23 9.40
C ILE A 94 20.11 14.95 10.64
N GLU A 95 20.29 13.67 10.98
CA GLU A 95 21.09 13.21 12.12
C GLU A 95 22.59 13.51 11.93
N VAL A 96 23.03 13.69 10.68
CA VAL A 96 24.42 14.04 10.32
C VAL A 96 24.56 15.43 9.67
N ASP A 97 23.59 16.33 9.86
CA ASP A 97 23.59 17.72 9.35
C ASP A 97 23.79 17.84 7.81
N LYS A 98 23.23 16.88 7.06
CA LYS A 98 23.16 16.90 5.59
C LYS A 98 21.82 17.46 5.09
N GLU A 99 21.81 17.82 3.81
CA GLU A 99 20.61 18.33 3.14
C GLU A 99 19.49 17.29 3.06
N VAL A 100 18.25 17.73 3.27
CA VAL A 100 17.03 16.94 3.09
C VAL A 100 16.23 17.43 1.87
N CYS A 101 15.30 16.61 1.37
CA CYS A 101 14.45 17.02 0.25
C CYS A 101 13.55 18.21 0.62
N ALA A 102 13.05 18.92 -0.40
CA ALA A 102 12.22 20.12 -0.19
C ALA A 102 11.01 19.89 0.72
N GLY A 103 10.32 18.73 0.61
CA GLY A 103 9.17 18.42 1.46
C GLY A 103 9.53 18.28 2.95
N CYS A 104 10.64 17.60 3.25
CA CYS A 104 11.13 17.49 4.63
C CYS A 104 11.63 18.85 5.14
N GLY A 105 12.37 19.59 4.31
CA GLY A 105 12.87 20.92 4.62
C GLY A 105 11.75 21.88 5.00
N LEU A 106 10.72 21.98 4.16
CA LEU A 106 9.51 22.77 4.44
C LEU A 106 8.83 22.33 5.73
N GLY A 107 8.64 21.02 5.93
CA GLY A 107 8.04 20.52 7.17
C GLY A 107 8.82 20.92 8.43
N TRP A 108 10.15 20.90 8.39
CA TRP A 108 10.98 21.38 9.50
C TRP A 108 10.80 22.87 9.76
N HIS A 109 10.82 23.70 8.71
CA HIS A 109 10.64 25.15 8.84
C HIS A 109 9.21 25.53 9.28
N ASP A 110 8.23 24.65 9.03
CA ASP A 110 6.86 24.74 9.53
C ASP A 110 6.69 24.27 11.00
N GLY A 111 7.75 23.79 11.65
CA GLY A 111 7.68 23.27 13.02
C GLY A 111 7.11 21.85 13.12
N LYS A 112 7.09 21.10 12.01
CA LYS A 112 6.62 19.71 11.95
C LYS A 112 7.75 18.69 12.17
N GLY A 113 8.96 19.13 12.47
CA GLY A 113 10.09 18.23 12.69
C GLY A 113 9.89 17.30 13.89
N SER A 114 10.29 16.03 13.75
CA SER A 114 10.08 15.00 14.78
C SER A 114 11.36 14.42 15.39
N VAL A 115 12.54 14.85 14.92
CA VAL A 115 13.84 14.35 15.41
C VAL A 115 14.36 15.21 16.57
N GLU A 116 14.57 14.60 17.73
CA GLU A 116 15.04 15.30 18.92
C GLU A 116 16.43 15.92 18.72
N GLY A 117 16.67 17.11 19.30
CA GLY A 117 17.95 17.79 19.27
C GLY A 117 18.26 18.53 17.95
N VAL A 118 17.44 18.37 16.91
CA VAL A 118 17.60 19.07 15.64
C VAL A 118 17.01 20.49 15.73
N ASN A 119 17.80 21.49 15.34
CA ASN A 119 17.33 22.87 15.22
C ASN A 119 16.68 23.07 13.86
N ALA A 120 15.35 23.23 13.83
CA ALA A 120 14.56 23.49 12.62
C ALA A 120 15.14 24.56 11.69
N LYS A 121 15.64 25.68 12.26
CA LYS A 121 16.19 26.79 11.49
C LYS A 121 17.52 26.47 10.79
N LYS A 122 18.20 25.40 11.22
CA LYS A 122 19.47 24.95 10.66
C LYS A 122 19.33 23.81 9.64
N VAL A 123 18.11 23.26 9.48
CA VAL A 123 17.86 22.20 8.51
C VAL A 123 18.12 22.74 7.11
N LYS A 124 19.04 22.08 6.40
CA LYS A 124 19.47 22.41 5.04
C LYS A 124 18.52 21.73 4.04
N TRP A 125 18.00 22.50 3.10
CA TRP A 125 17.14 22.01 2.02
C TRP A 125 17.18 22.98 0.84
N SER A 126 16.88 22.48 -0.36
CA SER A 126 16.77 23.29 -1.56
C SER A 126 15.53 22.91 -2.40
N ILE A 127 15.01 23.92 -3.11
CA ILE A 127 13.90 23.82 -4.08
C ILE A 127 14.51 23.66 -5.49
N SER A 128 15.59 22.91 -5.65
CA SER A 128 16.18 22.73 -6.99
C SER A 128 15.37 21.69 -7.77
N HIS A 129 14.17 22.06 -8.20
CA HIS A 129 13.45 21.39 -9.28
C HIS A 129 13.62 22.24 -10.54
N SER A 130 14.57 21.83 -11.38
CA SER A 130 14.56 22.24 -12.79
C SER A 130 13.36 21.57 -13.44
N HIS A 131 12.27 22.31 -13.60
CA HIS A 131 11.18 21.93 -14.51
C HIS A 131 11.61 22.21 -15.95
N GLU A 132 12.57 21.45 -16.46
CA GLU A 132 12.87 21.43 -17.90
C GLU A 132 11.79 20.61 -18.62
N ASN A 133 10.53 21.10 -18.62
CA ASN A 133 9.44 20.68 -19.53
C ASN A 133 8.27 21.67 -19.44
N ALA A 134 8.52 22.95 -19.69
CA ALA A 134 7.49 23.98 -19.81
C ALA A 134 6.89 24.04 -21.24
N ASN A 135 6.66 22.89 -21.88
CA ASN A 135 6.19 22.86 -23.27
C ASN A 135 5.29 21.65 -23.59
N GLU A 136 4.21 21.42 -22.84
CA GLU A 136 3.15 20.50 -23.32
C GLU A 136 1.75 20.72 -22.73
N HIS A 137 1.35 21.98 -22.52
CA HIS A 137 -0.06 22.33 -22.31
C HIS A 137 -0.54 23.34 -23.35
N LYS A 138 -0.79 22.83 -24.55
CA LYS A 138 -1.76 23.42 -25.49
C LYS A 138 -2.96 22.48 -25.54
N HIS A 139 -4.08 22.93 -24.97
CA HIS A 139 -5.41 22.44 -25.32
C HIS A 139 -6.14 23.58 -26.01
#